data_AF-A0A1S1QL79-F1
#
_entry.id   AF-A0A1S1QL79-F1
#
_cell.length_a   1.000
_cell.length_b   1.000
_cell.length_c   1.000
_cell.angle_alpha   90.00
_cell.angle_beta   90.00
_cell.angle_gamma   90.00
#
_symmetry.space_group_name_H-M   'P 1'
#
loop_
_entity.id
_entity.type
_entity.pdbx_description
1 polymer ?
#
loop_
_entity_poly.entity_id
_entity_poly.type
_entity_poly.pdbx_seq_one_letter_code
_entity_poly.pdbx_strand_id
1 'polypeptide(L)'
;MIHRYAPFGQSGYYSQTNLKASGTLLDHGVLVNVTGTAWQDHQWGDFTAGPGGWEWFSIQLDDNTQYMLYFIHNANNQLVETVGTRVNANGTTTNLAPGTISSTPLGSWTSPHTGITYQQKWSINVPGGSLTITPQLADQELYNPLVPQGSYWEGTSTVTGTINGANITGKAYAELTPSITLPTRGSVWQGILDALNL
;
A
#
# COMPACT_ATOMS: atom_id res chain seq x y z
N MET A 1 -16.04 5.41 0.51
CA MET A 1 -15.88 6.77 -0.04
C MET A 1 -15.85 6.73 -1.56
N ILE A 2 -16.21 7.82 -2.22
CA ILE A 2 -15.90 8.06 -3.64
C ILE A 2 -14.85 9.16 -3.67
N HIS A 3 -13.75 8.96 -4.40
CA HIS A 3 -12.69 9.94 -4.52
C HIS A 3 -12.12 9.95 -5.94
N ARG A 4 -11.40 11.03 -6.27
CA ARG A 4 -10.61 11.08 -7.51
C ARG A 4 -9.38 10.20 -7.33
N TYR A 5 -8.94 9.54 -8.40
CA TYR A 5 -7.70 8.78 -8.43
C TYR A 5 -6.75 9.47 -9.41
N ALA A 6 -6.50 10.76 -9.15
CA ALA A 6 -5.72 11.70 -9.95
C ALA A 6 -6.03 11.59 -11.46
N PRO A 7 -5.12 11.76 -12.45
CA PRO A 7 -5.54 11.71 -13.86
C PRO A 7 -6.03 10.32 -14.30
N PHE A 8 -6.09 9.36 -13.38
CA PHE A 8 -6.39 7.95 -13.64
C PHE A 8 -7.83 7.57 -13.32
N GLY A 9 -8.70 8.51 -12.91
CA GLY A 9 -10.15 8.31 -12.92
C GLY A 9 -10.86 8.62 -11.61
N GLN A 10 -11.97 7.91 -11.37
CA GLN A 10 -12.76 7.99 -10.13
C GLN A 10 -12.90 6.61 -9.51
N SER A 11 -12.83 6.57 -8.18
CA SER A 11 -12.83 5.33 -7.42
C SER A 11 -13.88 5.37 -6.31
N GLY A 12 -14.79 4.40 -6.36
CA GLY A 12 -15.48 3.89 -5.17
C GLY A 12 -14.53 2.99 -4.38
N TYR A 13 -14.51 3.18 -3.06
CA TYR A 13 -13.54 2.52 -2.18
C TYR A 13 -14.12 2.29 -0.78
N TYR A 14 -13.91 1.12 -0.20
CA TYR A 14 -14.05 0.92 1.24
C TYR A 14 -12.99 -0.05 1.77
N SER A 15 -12.79 0.00 3.09
CA SER A 15 -11.87 -0.87 3.82
C SER A 15 -12.58 -1.57 4.98
N GLN A 16 -12.19 -2.81 5.26
CA GLN A 16 -12.42 -3.50 6.52
C GLN A 16 -11.08 -3.62 7.26
N THR A 17 -10.89 -2.76 8.26
CA THR A 17 -9.56 -2.38 8.74
C THR A 17 -9.04 -3.17 9.96
N ASN A 18 -9.85 -4.02 10.57
CA ASN A 18 -9.49 -4.77 11.79
C ASN A 18 -10.19 -6.14 11.81
N LEU A 19 -10.00 -6.91 10.75
CA LEU A 19 -10.60 -8.23 10.61
C LEU A 19 -9.84 -9.24 11.46
N LYS A 20 -10.55 -10.04 12.26
CA LYS A 20 -9.94 -11.21 12.92
C LYS A 20 -9.75 -12.30 11.88
N ALA A 21 -8.51 -12.74 11.70
CA ALA A 21 -8.16 -13.81 10.79
C ALA A 21 -7.76 -15.07 11.58
N SER A 22 -8.20 -16.23 11.09
CA SER A 22 -7.78 -17.53 11.59
C SER A 22 -7.84 -18.54 10.46
N GLY A 23 -6.92 -19.50 10.45
CA GLY A 23 -6.91 -20.56 9.45
C GLY A 23 -5.73 -21.51 9.62
N THR A 24 -5.38 -22.19 8.53
CA THR A 24 -4.28 -23.14 8.48
C THR A 24 -3.43 -22.85 7.25
N LEU A 25 -2.13 -22.74 7.42
CA LEU A 25 -1.15 -22.61 6.33
C LEU A 25 -0.42 -23.95 6.13
N LEU A 26 -0.06 -24.25 4.89
CA LEU A 26 0.87 -25.34 4.59
C LEU A 26 2.28 -24.76 4.47
N ASP A 27 3.15 -25.07 5.42
CA ASP A 27 4.53 -24.59 5.47
C ASP A 27 5.49 -25.79 5.48
N HIS A 28 6.34 -25.90 4.44
CA HIS A 28 7.27 -27.03 4.27
C HIS A 28 6.62 -28.42 4.42
N GLY A 29 5.37 -28.58 3.97
CA GLY A 29 4.61 -29.84 4.06
C GLY A 29 3.90 -30.06 5.41
N VAL A 30 3.98 -29.11 6.35
CA VAL A 30 3.35 -29.18 7.66
C VAL A 30 2.16 -28.20 7.70
N LEU A 31 1.02 -28.67 8.22
CA LEU A 31 -0.12 -27.80 8.46
C LEU A 31 0.09 -27.02 9.77
N VAL A 32 0.07 -25.70 9.68
CA VAL A 32 0.28 -24.77 10.79
C VAL A 32 -0.98 -23.95 11.00
N ASN A 33 -1.57 -24.02 12.20
CA ASN A 33 -2.70 -23.15 12.56
C ASN A 33 -2.21 -21.73 12.83
N VAL A 34 -2.90 -20.75 12.26
CA VAL A 34 -2.54 -19.34 12.37
C VAL A 34 -3.74 -18.50 12.82
N THR A 35 -3.43 -17.41 13.51
CA THR A 35 -4.38 -16.36 13.87
C THR A 35 -3.73 -15.01 13.68
N GLY A 36 -4.51 -13.97 13.42
CA GLY A 36 -3.99 -12.62 13.32
C GLY A 36 -5.07 -11.59 13.06
N THR A 37 -4.61 -10.42 12.65
CA THR A 37 -5.47 -9.35 12.17
C THR A 37 -5.20 -9.13 10.69
N ALA A 38 -6.26 -8.94 9.91
CA ALA A 38 -6.19 -8.68 8.49
C ALA A 38 -6.84 -7.33 8.14
N TRP A 39 -6.48 -6.87 6.95
CA TRP A 39 -7.07 -5.71 6.29
C TRP A 39 -7.63 -6.17 4.95
N GLN A 40 -8.79 -5.65 4.56
CA GLN A 40 -9.33 -5.84 3.23
C GLN A 40 -9.74 -4.50 2.65
N ASP A 41 -9.32 -4.26 1.41
CA ASP A 41 -9.83 -3.16 0.60
C ASP A 41 -10.67 -3.69 -0.55
N HIS A 42 -11.67 -2.90 -0.91
CA HIS A 42 -12.42 -3.09 -2.13
C HIS A 42 -12.51 -1.76 -2.88
N GLN A 43 -11.95 -1.77 -4.08
CA GLN A 43 -11.91 -0.64 -4.98
C GLN A 43 -12.59 -0.98 -6.30
N TRP A 44 -13.40 -0.06 -6.81
CA TRP A 44 -14.03 -0.14 -8.12
C TRP A 44 -14.20 1.25 -8.73
N GLY A 45 -14.35 1.32 -10.05
CA GLY A 45 -14.54 2.58 -10.75
C GLY A 45 -14.10 2.54 -12.20
N ASP A 46 -14.21 3.69 -12.85
CA ASP A 46 -13.73 3.90 -14.20
C ASP A 46 -12.30 4.42 -14.14
N PHE A 47 -11.34 3.54 -14.44
CA PHE A 47 -9.91 3.82 -14.41
C PHE A 47 -9.35 4.05 -15.82
N THR A 48 -8.46 5.03 -15.92
CA THR A 48 -7.76 5.39 -17.14
C THR A 48 -6.30 4.95 -17.03
N ALA A 49 -5.82 4.18 -18.01
CA ALA A 49 -4.40 3.85 -18.11
C ALA A 49 -3.56 5.12 -18.27
N GLY A 50 -2.38 5.14 -17.65
CA GLY A 50 -1.43 6.22 -17.81
C GLY A 50 -0.18 6.00 -16.97
N PRO A 51 0.94 6.64 -17.31
CA PRO A 51 2.16 6.55 -16.52
C PRO A 51 1.99 7.22 -15.15
N GLY A 52 2.33 6.48 -14.09
CA GLY A 52 2.26 6.94 -12.71
C GLY A 52 2.59 5.83 -11.72
N GLY A 53 2.59 6.17 -10.44
CA GLY A 53 2.88 5.25 -9.36
C GLY A 53 2.17 5.65 -8.09
N TRP A 54 2.24 4.82 -7.07
CA TRP A 54 1.66 5.14 -5.78
C TRP A 54 2.44 4.49 -4.63
N GLU A 55 2.35 5.12 -3.48
CA GLU A 55 2.61 4.49 -2.20
C GLU A 55 1.26 4.34 -1.49
N TRP A 56 0.96 3.14 -1.00
CA TRP A 56 -0.21 2.87 -0.20
C TRP A 56 0.17 2.25 1.14
N PHE A 57 -0.56 2.62 2.18
CA PHE A 57 -0.35 2.11 3.52
C PHE A 57 -1.68 1.76 4.19
N SER A 58 -1.79 0.51 4.66
CA SER A 58 -2.69 0.17 5.76
C SER A 58 -1.90 0.20 7.06
N ILE A 59 -2.41 0.92 8.05
CA ILE A 59 -1.75 1.09 9.34
C ILE A 59 -2.75 0.69 10.43
N GLN A 60 -2.36 -0.24 11.28
CA GLN A 60 -3.12 -0.70 12.43
C GLN A 60 -2.28 -0.46 13.69
N LEU A 61 -2.64 0.57 14.46
CA LEU A 61 -1.98 0.93 15.70
C LEU A 61 -2.52 0.10 16.87
N ASP A 62 -1.67 -0.09 17.89
CA ASP A 62 -1.98 -0.94 19.05
C ASP A 62 -3.09 -0.36 19.95
N ASP A 63 -3.38 0.95 19.83
CA ASP A 63 -4.53 1.61 20.49
C ASP A 63 -5.85 1.40 19.73
N ASN A 64 -5.84 0.57 18.69
CA ASN A 64 -6.96 0.32 17.79
C ASN A 64 -7.35 1.53 16.91
N THR A 65 -6.47 2.52 16.74
CA THR A 65 -6.58 3.49 15.66
C THR A 65 -6.04 2.89 14.36
N GLN A 66 -6.70 3.16 13.22
CA GLN A 66 -6.21 2.76 11.90
C GLN A 66 -6.08 3.93 10.95
N TYR A 67 -5.19 3.80 9.97
CA TYR A 67 -5.06 4.72 8.84
C TYR A 67 -5.01 3.94 7.53
N MET A 68 -5.74 4.43 6.53
CA MET A 68 -5.55 4.09 5.12
C MET A 68 -4.98 5.33 4.44
N LEU A 69 -3.83 5.22 3.79
CA LEU A 69 -3.16 6.35 3.14
C LEU A 69 -2.74 5.96 1.71
N TYR A 70 -3.02 6.83 0.74
CA TYR A 70 -2.45 6.81 -0.60
C TYR A 70 -1.66 8.08 -0.87
N PHE A 71 -0.53 7.93 -1.55
CA PHE A 71 0.28 9.00 -2.13
C PHE A 71 0.47 8.70 -3.62
N ILE A 72 -0.30 9.38 -4.47
CA ILE A 72 -0.35 9.13 -5.91
C ILE A 72 0.63 10.06 -6.63
N HIS A 73 1.49 9.48 -7.46
CA HIS A 73 2.52 10.16 -8.22
C HIS A 73 2.23 10.10 -9.73
N ASN A 74 2.52 11.19 -10.43
CA ASN A 74 2.46 11.21 -11.89
C ASN A 74 3.70 10.55 -12.53
N ALA A 75 3.73 10.50 -13.86
CA ALA A 75 4.84 9.95 -14.65
C ALA A 75 6.23 10.52 -14.30
N ASN A 76 6.29 11.78 -13.87
CA ASN A 76 7.52 12.48 -13.49
C ASN A 76 7.86 12.28 -12.00
N ASN A 77 7.21 11.32 -11.34
CA ASN A 77 7.32 11.03 -9.91
C ASN A 77 6.96 12.21 -9.00
N GLN A 78 6.09 13.12 -9.46
CA GLN A 78 5.59 14.22 -8.65
C GLN A 78 4.30 13.80 -7.94
N LEU A 79 4.21 14.05 -6.63
CA LEU A 79 2.98 13.81 -5.85
C LEU A 79 1.85 14.71 -6.39
N VAL A 80 0.78 14.08 -6.86
CA VAL A 80 -0.38 14.77 -7.47
C VAL A 80 -1.65 14.62 -6.64
N GLU A 81 -1.75 13.59 -5.81
CA GLU A 81 -2.89 13.40 -4.91
C GLU A 81 -2.50 12.64 -3.65
N THR A 82 -3.15 13.00 -2.55
CA THR A 82 -3.09 12.28 -1.29
C THR A 82 -4.49 11.91 -0.86
N VAL A 83 -4.69 10.65 -0.48
CA VAL A 83 -5.97 10.16 0.06
C VAL A 83 -5.70 9.61 1.44
N GLY A 84 -6.50 9.99 2.42
CA GLY A 84 -6.31 9.50 3.78
C GLY A 84 -7.63 9.30 4.49
N THR A 85 -7.76 8.19 5.21
CA THR A 85 -8.86 7.95 6.15
C THR A 85 -8.27 7.52 7.48
N ARG A 86 -8.69 8.17 8.57
CA ARG A 86 -8.45 7.72 9.93
C ARG A 86 -9.69 7.01 10.46
N VAL A 87 -9.50 5.84 11.06
CA VAL A 87 -10.51 5.14 11.85
C VAL A 87 -10.09 5.22 13.31
N ASN A 88 -10.90 5.83 14.17
CA ASN A 88 -10.61 5.89 15.60
C ASN A 88 -10.90 4.54 16.26
N ALA A 89 -10.37 4.33 17.48
CA ALA A 89 -10.58 3.11 18.26
C ALA A 89 -12.06 2.73 18.48
N ASN A 90 -12.97 3.70 18.47
CA ASN A 90 -14.41 3.50 18.58
C ASN A 90 -15.12 3.25 17.22
N GLY A 91 -14.36 3.11 16.13
CA GLY A 91 -14.86 2.87 14.78
C GLY A 91 -15.31 4.11 14.02
N THR A 92 -15.25 5.32 14.60
CA THR A 92 -15.61 6.53 13.85
C THR A 92 -14.55 6.85 12.80
N THR A 93 -15.01 7.15 11.59
CA THR A 93 -14.15 7.38 10.44
C THR A 93 -14.07 8.87 10.10
N THR A 94 -12.87 9.35 9.78
CA THR A 94 -12.65 10.74 9.34
C THR A 94 -11.72 10.77 8.15
N ASN A 95 -12.14 11.41 7.07
CA ASN A 95 -11.27 11.67 5.93
C ASN A 95 -10.21 12.70 6.34
N LEU A 96 -8.96 12.44 5.97
CA LEU A 96 -7.84 13.35 6.18
C LEU A 96 -7.78 14.31 4.99
N ALA A 97 -7.72 15.61 5.28
CA ALA A 97 -7.69 16.63 4.23
C ALA A 97 -6.36 16.57 3.47
N PRO A 98 -6.36 16.88 2.15
CA PRO A 98 -5.12 17.02 1.39
C PRO A 98 -4.14 17.97 2.07
N GLY A 99 -2.85 17.65 2.05
CA GLY A 99 -1.80 18.43 2.69
C GLY A 99 -1.69 18.27 4.22
N THR A 100 -2.59 17.52 4.87
CA THR A 100 -2.45 17.17 6.30
C THR A 100 -1.69 15.87 6.54
N ILE A 101 -1.34 15.18 5.46
CA ILE A 101 -0.52 13.96 5.47
C ILE A 101 0.65 14.12 4.53
N SER A 102 1.78 13.50 4.88
CA SER A 102 2.95 13.39 3.99
C SER A 102 3.70 12.09 4.22
N SER A 103 4.37 11.61 3.18
CA SER A 103 5.26 10.45 3.19
C SER A 103 6.65 10.93 2.79
N THR A 104 7.66 10.59 3.61
CA THR A 104 9.06 10.81 3.29
C THR A 104 9.82 9.49 3.40
N PRO A 105 10.38 8.96 2.31
CA PRO A 105 11.22 7.77 2.38
C PRO A 105 12.54 8.08 3.11
N LEU A 106 12.97 7.14 3.93
CA LEU A 106 14.18 7.21 4.77
C LEU A 106 15.25 6.22 4.28
N GLY A 107 14.96 5.44 3.26
CA GLY A 107 15.84 4.46 2.65
C GLY A 107 15.30 3.98 1.31
N SER A 108 16.05 3.09 0.68
CA SER A 108 15.63 2.41 -0.53
C SER A 108 16.28 1.03 -0.61
N TRP A 109 15.70 0.17 -1.43
CA TRP A 109 16.23 -1.14 -1.76
C TRP A 109 16.09 -1.37 -3.26
N THR A 110 17.14 -1.87 -3.89
CA THR A 110 17.15 -2.21 -5.32
C THR A 110 16.98 -3.71 -5.46
N SER A 111 15.97 -4.12 -6.22
CA SER A 111 15.72 -5.53 -6.50
C SER A 111 16.87 -6.15 -7.29
N PRO A 112 17.42 -7.29 -6.83
CA PRO A 112 18.36 -8.07 -7.63
C PRO A 112 17.68 -8.82 -8.78
N HIS A 113 16.34 -8.92 -8.77
CA HIS A 113 15.55 -9.67 -9.74
C HIS A 113 15.16 -8.82 -10.94
N THR A 114 14.74 -7.58 -10.69
CA THR A 114 14.20 -6.67 -11.71
C THR A 114 15.06 -5.42 -11.92
N GLY A 115 15.99 -5.13 -11.01
CA GLY A 115 16.78 -3.89 -11.00
C GLY A 115 15.97 -2.66 -10.57
N ILE A 116 14.69 -2.80 -10.23
CA ILE A 116 13.85 -1.70 -9.79
C ILE A 116 14.29 -1.26 -8.39
N THR A 117 14.41 0.06 -8.19
CA THR A 117 14.68 0.64 -6.87
C THR A 117 13.38 1.09 -6.21
N TYR A 118 13.05 0.44 -5.11
CA TYR A 118 11.89 0.74 -4.28
C TYR A 118 12.32 1.64 -3.12
N GLN A 119 11.62 2.75 -2.92
CA GLN A 119 11.75 3.50 -1.68
C GLN A 119 11.28 2.63 -0.52
N GLN A 120 11.92 2.73 0.62
CA GLN A 120 11.62 1.92 1.79
C GLN A 120 11.81 2.71 3.06
N LYS A 121 11.14 2.26 4.12
CA LYS A 121 11.16 2.86 5.44
C LYS A 121 10.68 4.32 5.39
N TRP A 122 9.50 4.60 5.90
CA TRP A 122 8.85 5.89 5.69
C TRP A 122 8.65 6.63 6.99
N SER A 123 8.94 7.93 6.99
CA SER A 123 8.39 8.86 7.97
C SER A 123 7.08 9.40 7.40
N ILE A 124 5.96 9.03 8.02
CA ILE A 124 4.63 9.49 7.67
C ILE A 124 4.16 10.51 8.70
N ASN A 125 3.82 11.71 8.25
CA ASN A 125 3.13 12.69 9.08
C ASN A 125 1.63 12.55 8.93
N VAL A 126 0.92 12.63 10.05
CA VAL A 126 -0.54 12.63 10.12
C VAL A 126 -1.00 13.69 11.13
N PRO A 127 -2.27 14.11 11.16
CA PRO A 127 -2.74 15.03 12.18
C PRO A 127 -2.46 14.51 13.59
N GLY A 128 -1.78 15.33 14.40
CA GLY A 128 -1.41 15.02 15.77
C GLY A 128 -0.05 14.36 15.95
N GLY A 129 0.67 13.98 14.88
CA GLY A 129 2.04 13.47 15.05
C GLY A 129 2.63 12.77 13.83
N SER A 130 3.54 11.83 14.07
CA SER A 130 4.26 11.12 13.01
C SER A 130 4.48 9.65 13.35
N LEU A 131 4.56 8.85 12.30
CA LEU A 131 4.74 7.41 12.33
C LEU A 131 5.93 7.07 11.46
N THR A 132 6.81 6.20 11.96
CA THR A 132 7.85 5.54 11.17
C THR A 132 7.37 4.14 10.81
N ILE A 133 7.24 3.86 9.52
CA ILE A 133 6.93 2.54 8.98
C ILE A 133 8.24 1.90 8.55
N THR A 134 8.55 0.72 9.08
CA THR A 134 9.78 -0.02 8.77
C THR A 134 9.42 -1.39 8.20
N PRO A 135 9.83 -1.71 6.96
CA PRO A 135 9.68 -3.05 6.39
C PRO A 135 10.33 -4.12 7.27
N GLN A 136 9.69 -5.27 7.44
CA GLN A 136 10.31 -6.40 8.14
C GLN A 136 11.37 -7.10 7.31
N LEU A 137 11.24 -7.04 5.98
CA LEU A 137 12.19 -7.55 5.00
C LEU A 137 12.38 -6.50 3.90
N ALA A 138 13.59 -6.45 3.35
CA ALA A 138 13.87 -5.58 2.21
C ALA A 138 13.28 -6.17 0.91
N ASP A 139 13.51 -7.46 0.67
CA ASP A 139 12.98 -8.18 -0.50
C ASP A 139 11.56 -8.68 -0.22
N GLN A 140 10.59 -7.88 -0.66
CA GLN A 140 9.16 -8.21 -0.66
C GLN A 140 8.55 -7.79 -2.02
N GLU A 141 9.36 -7.86 -3.08
CA GLU A 141 8.92 -7.59 -4.44
C GLU A 141 8.07 -8.75 -4.96
N LEU A 142 6.92 -8.42 -5.54
CA LEU A 142 6.15 -9.31 -6.38
C LEU A 142 6.50 -9.04 -7.83
N TYR A 143 7.13 -10.01 -8.47
CA TYR A 143 7.54 -9.95 -9.86
C TYR A 143 7.24 -11.28 -10.58
N ASN A 144 7.11 -11.22 -11.90
CA ASN A 144 7.01 -12.40 -12.75
C ASN A 144 8.11 -12.36 -13.83
N PRO A 145 9.03 -13.33 -13.88
CA PRO A 145 10.08 -13.38 -14.91
C PRO A 145 9.55 -13.40 -16.36
N LEU A 146 8.33 -13.89 -16.58
CA LEU A 146 7.70 -13.98 -17.90
C LEU A 146 6.90 -12.72 -18.25
N VAL A 147 6.49 -11.94 -17.26
CA VAL A 147 5.72 -10.69 -17.43
C VAL A 147 6.38 -9.62 -16.57
N PRO A 148 7.44 -8.96 -17.08
CA PRO A 148 8.19 -7.97 -16.29
C PRO A 148 7.35 -6.74 -15.93
N GLN A 149 6.30 -6.47 -16.72
CA GLN A 149 5.38 -5.37 -16.51
C GLN A 149 4.51 -5.62 -15.28
N GLY A 150 4.38 -4.58 -14.44
CA GLY A 150 3.58 -4.67 -13.23
C GLY A 150 4.29 -5.39 -12.09
N SER A 151 5.62 -5.33 -12.00
CA SER A 151 6.35 -5.66 -10.77
C SER A 151 6.16 -4.55 -9.74
N TYR A 152 5.81 -4.90 -8.51
CA TYR A 152 5.51 -3.96 -7.43
C TYR A 152 5.95 -4.55 -6.10
N TRP A 153 6.11 -3.70 -5.09
CA TRP A 153 6.60 -4.11 -3.79
C TRP A 153 5.44 -4.14 -2.80
N GLU A 154 5.29 -5.25 -2.07
CA GLU A 154 4.18 -5.51 -1.17
C GLU A 154 4.69 -6.10 0.13
N GLY A 155 4.81 -5.27 1.16
CA GLY A 155 5.57 -5.68 2.32
C GLY A 155 4.93 -5.43 3.67
N THR A 156 5.00 -6.47 4.50
CA THR A 156 4.70 -6.36 5.92
C THR A 156 5.72 -5.46 6.61
N SER A 157 5.22 -4.59 7.48
CA SER A 157 5.98 -3.53 8.12
C SER A 157 5.56 -3.36 9.58
N THR A 158 6.48 -2.87 10.41
CA THR A 158 6.21 -2.44 11.79
C THR A 158 6.06 -0.93 11.86
N VAL A 159 5.31 -0.45 12.84
CA VAL A 159 5.06 0.98 13.06
C VAL A 159 5.55 1.39 14.44
N THR A 160 6.25 2.51 14.51
CA THR A 160 6.59 3.21 15.76
C THR A 160 6.36 4.69 15.55
N GLY A 161 5.88 5.43 16.55
CA GLY A 161 5.75 6.87 16.41
C GLY A 161 5.18 7.54 17.64
N THR A 162 4.69 8.76 17.43
CA THR A 162 4.06 9.56 18.47
C THR A 162 2.81 10.23 17.89
N ILE A 163 1.68 10.09 18.57
CA ILE A 163 0.41 10.73 18.21
C ILE A 163 -0.12 11.46 19.44
N ASN A 164 -0.42 12.75 19.31
CA ASN A 164 -0.87 13.65 20.38
C ASN A 164 0.03 13.62 21.62
N GLY A 165 1.35 13.49 21.41
CA GLY A 165 2.35 13.42 22.48
C GLY A 165 2.51 12.05 23.15
N ALA A 166 1.73 11.03 22.77
CA ALA A 166 1.86 9.67 23.28
C ALA A 166 2.61 8.77 22.28
N ASN A 167 3.56 7.98 22.78
CA ASN A 167 4.23 6.97 21.97
C ASN A 167 3.24 5.87 21.56
N ILE A 168 3.32 5.44 20.31
CA ILE A 168 2.46 4.42 19.76
C ILE A 168 3.25 3.45 18.89
N THR A 169 2.83 2.19 18.90
CA THR A 169 3.36 1.11 18.07
C THR A 169 2.23 0.49 17.27
N GLY A 170 2.58 -0.34 16.29
CA GLY A 170 1.60 -1.06 15.50
C GLY A 170 2.21 -1.84 14.35
N LYS A 171 1.35 -2.23 13.42
CA LYS A 171 1.71 -2.95 12.20
C LYS A 171 1.19 -2.20 10.99
N ALA A 172 1.84 -2.41 9.87
CA ALA A 172 1.39 -1.88 8.60
C ALA A 172 1.64 -2.87 7.46
N TYR A 173 0.89 -2.69 6.39
CA TYR A 173 1.24 -3.19 5.07
C TYR A 173 1.50 -1.99 4.18
N ALA A 174 2.55 -2.07 3.37
CA ALA A 174 2.91 -1.03 2.43
C ALA A 174 2.99 -1.61 1.03
N GLU A 175 2.28 -0.98 0.09
CA GLU A 175 2.32 -1.29 -1.33
C GLU A 175 3.01 -0.14 -2.04
N LEU A 176 4.01 -0.46 -2.86
CA LEU A 176 4.72 0.53 -3.67
C LEU A 176 4.74 0.09 -5.12
N THR A 177 4.11 0.92 -5.93
CA THR A 177 4.19 0.82 -7.37
C THR A 177 5.05 1.97 -7.87
N PRO A 178 6.23 1.69 -8.46
CA PRO A 178 7.05 2.72 -9.08
C PRO A 178 6.29 3.34 -10.26
N SER A 179 6.85 4.38 -10.88
CA SER A 179 6.24 4.94 -12.09
C SER A 179 6.20 3.86 -13.19
N ILE A 180 5.00 3.31 -13.42
CA ILE A 180 4.68 2.34 -14.46
C ILE A 180 3.51 2.86 -15.29
N THR A 181 3.29 2.28 -16.46
CA THR A 181 1.99 2.46 -17.14
C THR A 181 0.94 1.70 -16.34
N LEU A 182 0.02 2.44 -15.71
CA LEU A 182 -1.08 1.85 -14.96
C LEU A 182 -1.90 0.93 -15.87
N PRO A 183 -2.01 -0.35 -15.52
CA PRO A 183 -2.74 -1.30 -16.33
C PRO A 183 -4.23 -0.99 -16.34
N THR A 184 -4.86 -1.09 -17.50
CA THR A 184 -6.32 -1.26 -17.61
C THR A 184 -6.69 -2.74 -17.57
N ARG A 185 -7.99 -3.01 -17.48
CA ARG A 185 -8.55 -4.36 -17.49
C ARG A 185 -7.98 -5.20 -18.65
N GLY A 186 -7.45 -6.38 -18.33
CA GLY A 186 -6.95 -7.35 -19.31
C GLY A 186 -5.45 -7.22 -19.66
N SER A 187 -4.76 -6.22 -19.15
CA SER A 187 -3.30 -5.99 -19.38
C SER A 187 -2.42 -7.19 -19.03
N VAL A 188 -2.62 -7.84 -17.87
CA VAL A 188 -1.84 -9.03 -17.47
C VAL A 188 -2.10 -10.19 -18.43
N TRP A 189 -3.36 -10.40 -18.83
CA TRP A 189 -3.72 -11.45 -19.79
C TRP A 189 -3.08 -11.19 -21.16
N GLN A 190 -3.12 -9.94 -21.62
CA GLN A 190 -2.46 -9.55 -22.87
C GLN A 190 -0.94 -9.74 -22.79
N GLY A 191 -0.32 -9.37 -21.66
CA GLY A 191 1.12 -9.58 -21.44
C GLY A 191 1.51 -11.06 -21.48
N ILE A 192 0.65 -11.96 -21.00
CA ILE A 192 0.84 -13.41 -21.12
C ILE A 192 0.72 -13.86 -22.58
N LEU A 193 -0.29 -13.39 -23.32
CA LEU A 193 -0.45 -13.73 -24.75
C LEU A 193 0.77 -13.29 -25.55
N ASP A 194 1.22 -12.05 -25.35
CA ASP A 194 2.40 -11.48 -26.00
C ASP A 194 3.66 -12.30 -25.68
N ALA A 195 3.86 -12.67 -24.40
CA ALA A 195 4.99 -13.50 -23.98
C ALA A 195 4.96 -14.93 -24.57
N LEU A 196 3.77 -15.43 -24.90
CA LEU A 196 3.56 -16.73 -25.52
C LEU A 196 3.46 -16.67 -27.06
N ASN A 197 3.57 -15.48 -27.67
CA ASN A 197 3.31 -15.24 -29.10
C ASN A 197 1.93 -15.78 -29.56
N LEU A 198 0.88 -15.56 -28.76
CA LEU A 198 -0.50 -15.99 -29.02
C LEU A 198 -1.41 -14.85 -29.50
#